data_AF-A0A7W1Z2Z7-F1
#
_entry.id   AF-A0A7W1Z2Z7-F1
#
_cell.length_a   1.000
_cell.length_b   1.000
_cell.length_c   1.000
_cell.angle_alpha   90.00
_cell.angle_beta   90.00
_cell.angle_gamma   90.00
#
_symmetry.space_group_name_H-M   'P 1'
#
loop_
_entity.id
_entity.type
_entity.pdbx_description
1 polymer ?
#
loop_
_entity_poly.entity_id
_entity_poly.type
_entity_poly.pdbx_seq_one_letter_code
_entity_poly.pdbx_strand_id
1 'polypeptide(L)' 'MESKELYRHLLGINEPWTVERVHLDLPRGHVDVFVEHTKG' A
#
# COMPACT_ATOMS: atom_id res chain seq x y z
N MET A 1 -2.61 -8.37 -11.14
CA MET A 1 -2.53 -6.91 -11.03
C MET A 1 -2.98 -6.53 -9.62
N GLU A 2 -2.06 -6.46 -8.67
CA GLU A 2 -2.37 -5.89 -7.35
C GLU A 2 -2.37 -4.37 -7.48
N SER A 3 -3.55 -3.76 -7.37
CA SER A 3 -3.72 -2.34 -7.67
C SER A 3 -3.33 -1.52 -6.44
N LYS A 4 -2.09 -1.04 -6.41
CA LYS A 4 -1.57 -0.10 -5.39
C LYS A 4 -2.53 1.07 -5.16
N GLU A 5 -3.21 1.53 -6.22
CA GLU A 5 -4.21 2.58 -6.17
C GLU A 5 -5.46 2.22 -5.36
N LEU A 6 -5.92 0.97 -5.42
CA LEU A 6 -7.05 0.50 -4.62
C LEU A 6 -6.72 0.58 -3.13
N TYR A 7 -5.57 0.04 -2.74
CA TYR A 7 -5.13 0.06 -1.35
C TYR A 7 -4.80 1.46 -0.86
N ARG A 8 -4.23 2.32 -1.74
CA ARG A 8 -4.04 3.74 -1.46
C ARG A 8 -5.35 4.41 -1.07
N HIS A 9 -6.41 4.18 -1.85
CA HIS A 9 -7.73 4.74 -1.57
C HIS A 9 -8.40 4.14 -0.33
N LEU A 10 -8.35 2.81 -0.17
CA LEU A 10 -8.94 2.11 0.95
C LEU A 10 -8.33 2.51 2.30
N LEU A 11 -7.00 2.67 2.32
CA LEU A 11 -6.25 3.03 3.53
C LEU A 11 -6.10 4.55 3.73
N GLY A 12 -6.63 5.37 2.82
CA GLY A 12 -6.54 6.83 2.91
C GLY A 12 -5.10 7.37 2.78
N ILE A 13 -4.22 6.65 2.10
CA ILE A 13 -2.82 7.03 1.91
C ILE A 13 -2.78 8.15 0.86
N ASN A 14 -2.28 9.32 1.27
CA ASN A 14 -2.21 10.51 0.44
C ASN A 14 -0.84 11.17 0.60
N GLU A 15 -0.55 12.13 -0.29
CA GLU A 15 0.67 12.93 -0.21
C GLU A 15 0.89 13.47 1.21
N PRO A 16 2.12 13.41 1.72
CA PRO A 16 3.39 13.04 1.07
C PRO A 16 3.70 11.52 1.02
N TRP A 17 2.75 10.66 1.41
CA TRP A 17 2.95 9.21 1.45
C TRP A 17 2.49 8.55 0.15
N THR A 18 3.32 7.67 -0.41
CA THR A 18 3.02 6.91 -1.63
C THR A 18 3.09 5.42 -1.35
N VAL A 19 2.18 4.63 -1.91
CA VAL A 19 2.23 3.16 -1.81
C VAL A 19 3.34 2.64 -2.72
N GLU A 20 4.44 2.17 -2.12
CA GLU A 20 5.58 1.60 -2.85
C GLU A 20 5.26 0.16 -3.30
N ARG A 21 4.75 -0.66 -2.38
CA ARG A 21 4.49 -2.08 -2.62
C ARG A 21 3.32 -2.57 -1.77
N VAL A 22 2.60 -3.54 -2.32
CA VAL A 22 1.61 -4.33 -1.57
C VAL A 22 2.06 -5.78 -1.65
N HIS A 23 1.99 -6.48 -0.54
CA HIS A 23 2.27 -7.91 -0.46
C HIS A 23 1.06 -8.62 0.15
N LEU A 24 0.47 -9.52 -0.63
CA LEU A 24 -0.69 -10.31 -0.23
C LEU A 24 -0.26 -11.72 0.16
N ASP A 25 -0.47 -12.07 1.42
CA ASP A 25 -0.33 -13.44 1.92
C ASP A 25 -1.73 -14.08 2.00
N LEU A 26 -2.14 -14.73 0.91
CA LEU A 26 -3.41 -15.47 0.83
C LEU A 26 -3.50 -16.60 1.87
N PRO A 27 -2.48 -17.44 2.07
CA PRO A 27 -2.50 -18.47 3.12
C PRO A 27 -2.78 -17.94 4.53
N ARG A 28 -2.28 -16.73 4.85
CA ARG A 28 -2.48 -16.10 6.16
C ARG A 28 -3.63 -15.09 6.20
N GLY A 29 -4.23 -14.78 5.05
CA GLY A 29 -5.25 -13.73 4.94
C GLY A 29 -4.73 -12.34 5.32
N HIS A 30 -3.44 -12.07 5.07
CA HIS A 30 -2.77 -10.84 5.49
C HIS A 30 -2.39 -9.98 4.29
N VAL A 31 -2.44 -8.66 4.47
CA VAL A 31 -2.00 -7.69 3.46
C VAL A 31 -1.01 -6.74 4.11
N ASP A 32 0.23 -6.77 3.63
CA ASP A 32 1.27 -5.83 4.01
C ASP A 32 1.33 -4.71 2.97
N VAL A 33 1.08 -3.47 3.40
CA VAL A 33 1.18 -2.28 2.54
C VAL A 33 2.38 -1.45 2.96
N PHE A 34 3.36 -1.35 2.06
CA PHE A 34 4.56 -0.56 2.24
C PHE A 34 4.35 0.83 1.65
N VAL A 35 4.55 1.85 2.49
CA VAL A 35 4.44 3.26 2.10
C VAL A 35 5.78 3.96 2.24
N GLU A 36 6.09 4.80 1.27
CA GLU A 36 7.27 5.66 1.26
C GLU A 36 6.86 7.12 1.48
N HIS A 37 7.66 7.86 2.22
CA HIS A 37 7.51 9.29 2.41
C HIS A 37 8.53 10.02 1.53
N THR A 38 8.06 10.70 0.47
CA THR A 38 8.95 11.41 -0.47
C THR A 38 9.57 12.69 0.10
N LYS A 39 9.29 13.03 1.36
CA LYS A 39 9.99 14.10 2.11
C LYS A 39 10.90 13.50 3.17
N GLY A 40 12.07 13.02 2.74
CA GLY A 40 13.17 12.56 3.58
C GLY A 40 14.47 12.75 2.83
#